data_AF-A0A1B5L2D9-F1
#
_entry.id   AF-A0A1B5L2D9-F1
#
_cell.length_a   1.000
_cell.length_b   1.000
_cell.length_c   1.000
_cell.angle_alpha   90.00
_cell.angle_beta   90.00
_cell.angle_gamma   90.00
#
_symmetry.space_group_name_H-M   'P 1'
#
loop_
_entity.id
_entity.type
_entity.pdbx_description
1 polymer ?
#
loop_
_entity_poly.entity_id
_entity_poly.type
_entity_poly.pdbx_seq_one_letter_code
_entity_poly.pdbx_strand_id
1 'polypeptide(L)'
;MALDNIFTGNRLPTPLVSGISDFHLSLLAPVAVHWLTSALFVLCEKTGWLGKYRLHTSAEELMRNRVSKRECLRVTLQCQIQALQILLGLGLGALSSDDIATREPDHVAIWTGRLVAALVVSDFCMYCLHRLGHTNKWLYKHVHSQHHRLYVPYSWGGSYNHPFDSLVVDGLSYAIGCWASACSTRLSVLLFAYASFKNVTDHCGYVFPWNPILFVTGTDPSFHDVHHQSWGLKTNFGAHFSIWDRLMGTYFGDQVQILELRKRNRIAAEASAFRKPASEM
;
A
#
# COMPACT_ATOMS: atom_id res chain seq x y z
N MET A 1 5.51 52.00 -2.33
CA MET A 1 5.85 50.59 -2.10
C MET A 1 4.61 49.72 -2.36
N ALA A 2 4.04 49.78 -3.57
CA ALA A 2 2.80 49.09 -3.94
C ALA A 2 2.65 48.91 -5.47
N LEU A 3 3.75 48.74 -6.22
CA LEU A 3 3.70 48.59 -7.68
C LEU A 3 4.61 47.49 -8.26
N ASP A 4 5.15 46.59 -7.44
CA ASP A 4 6.03 45.50 -7.93
C ASP A 4 5.32 44.15 -8.16
N ASN A 5 4.02 44.04 -7.87
CA ASN A 5 3.24 42.80 -7.99
C ASN A 5 2.51 42.61 -9.32
N ILE A 6 2.71 43.48 -10.32
CA ILE A 6 2.00 43.39 -11.62
C ILE A 6 2.84 42.67 -12.69
N PHE A 7 4.17 42.63 -12.56
CA PHE A 7 5.07 42.05 -13.57
C PHE A 7 5.72 40.72 -13.19
N THR A 8 5.57 40.27 -11.95
CA THR A 8 5.85 38.88 -11.59
C THR A 8 4.52 38.17 -11.49
N GLY A 9 4.25 37.20 -12.37
CA GLY A 9 3.06 36.36 -12.33
C GLY A 9 3.01 35.43 -11.10
N ASN A 10 3.27 35.95 -9.91
CA ASN A 10 3.23 35.27 -8.62
C ASN A 10 1.79 35.23 -8.09
N ARG A 11 0.87 34.61 -8.85
CA ARG A 11 -0.30 34.03 -8.19
C ARG A 11 0.20 32.77 -7.50
N LEU A 12 0.11 32.74 -6.17
CA LEU A 12 0.24 31.49 -5.43
C LEU A 12 -0.67 30.45 -6.12
N PRO A 13 -0.16 29.24 -6.40
CA PRO A 13 -0.93 28.22 -7.08
C PRO A 13 -2.28 28.00 -6.38
N THR A 14 -3.38 28.01 -7.14
CA THR A 14 -4.71 27.70 -6.57
C THR A 14 -4.72 26.29 -6.02
N PRO A 15 -5.11 26.05 -4.76
CA PRO A 15 -5.12 24.70 -4.18
C PRO A 15 -5.91 23.71 -5.02
N LEU A 16 -5.52 22.43 -5.00
CA LEU A 16 -6.22 21.37 -5.73
C LEU A 16 -7.68 21.22 -5.29
N VAL A 17 -7.95 21.46 -4.00
CA VAL A 17 -9.29 21.45 -3.40
C VAL A 17 -9.54 22.79 -2.73
N SER A 18 -10.60 23.49 -3.16
CA SER A 18 -10.96 24.79 -2.59
C SER A 18 -11.15 24.68 -1.07
N GLY A 19 -10.44 25.51 -0.31
CA GLY A 19 -10.51 25.55 1.15
C GLY A 19 -9.56 24.61 1.90
N ILE A 20 -8.77 23.78 1.21
CA ILE A 20 -7.76 22.89 1.83
C ILE A 20 -6.41 23.16 1.18
N SER A 21 -5.36 23.44 1.96
CA SER A 21 -4.02 23.60 1.38
C SER A 21 -3.48 22.27 0.84
N ASP A 22 -2.64 22.33 -0.19
CA ASP A 22 -2.06 21.12 -0.80
C ASP A 22 -1.26 20.28 0.22
N PHE A 23 -0.64 20.92 1.21
CA PHE A 23 0.00 20.24 2.34
C PHE A 23 -1.00 19.41 3.15
N HIS A 24 -2.09 20.02 3.64
CA HIS A 24 -3.11 19.29 4.39
C HIS A 24 -3.77 18.20 3.53
N LEU A 25 -3.97 18.48 2.25
CA LEU A 25 -4.49 17.49 1.30
C LEU A 25 -3.54 16.29 1.17
N SER A 26 -2.22 16.51 1.17
CA SER A 26 -1.22 15.43 1.09
C SER A 26 -1.25 14.49 2.31
N LEU A 27 -1.67 15.00 3.47
CA LEU A 27 -1.87 14.21 4.69
C LEU A 27 -3.22 13.48 4.68
N LEU A 28 -4.28 14.13 4.23
CA LEU A 28 -5.66 13.61 4.31
C LEU A 28 -6.01 12.64 3.18
N ALA A 29 -5.55 12.90 1.95
CA ALA A 29 -5.90 12.12 0.77
C ALA A 29 -5.57 10.62 0.89
N PRO A 30 -4.33 10.19 1.26
CA PRO A 30 -4.03 8.76 1.40
C PRO A 30 -4.92 8.07 2.43
N VAL A 31 -5.18 8.71 3.57
CA VAL A 31 -6.04 8.18 4.64
C VAL A 31 -7.49 8.03 4.15
N ALA A 32 -8.03 9.06 3.49
CA ALA A 32 -9.37 9.02 2.93
C ALA A 32 -9.50 7.90 1.88
N VAL A 33 -8.56 7.82 0.94
CA VAL A 33 -8.55 6.79 -0.11
C VAL A 33 -8.46 5.39 0.50
N HIS A 34 -7.60 5.18 1.50
CA HIS A 34 -7.48 3.90 2.20
C HIS A 34 -8.83 3.45 2.79
N TRP A 35 -9.50 4.30 3.57
CA TRP A 35 -10.73 3.92 4.26
C TRP A 35 -11.93 3.81 3.32
N LEU A 36 -12.06 4.70 2.33
CA LEU A 36 -13.11 4.62 1.32
C LEU A 36 -13.00 3.34 0.48
N THR A 37 -11.79 3.01 0.03
CA THR A 37 -11.53 1.79 -0.74
C THR A 37 -11.73 0.54 0.12
N SER A 38 -11.25 0.55 1.36
CA SER A 38 -11.43 -0.57 2.29
C SER A 38 -12.91 -0.83 2.58
N ALA A 39 -13.69 0.24 2.85
CA ALA A 39 -15.12 0.16 3.12
C ALA A 39 -15.90 -0.43 1.95
N LEU A 40 -15.54 -0.09 0.70
CA LEU A 40 -16.13 -0.69 -0.48
C LEU A 40 -15.94 -2.21 -0.49
N PHE A 41 -14.74 -2.72 -0.20
CA PHE A 41 -14.49 -4.15 -0.15
C PHE A 41 -15.15 -4.85 1.04
N VAL A 42 -15.26 -4.17 2.19
CA VAL A 42 -16.06 -4.67 3.33
C VAL A 42 -17.53 -4.80 2.95
N LEU A 43 -18.08 -3.83 2.21
CA LEU A 43 -19.46 -3.90 1.71
C LEU A 43 -19.63 -5.07 0.72
N CYS A 44 -18.66 -5.29 -0.16
CA CYS A 44 -18.66 -6.44 -1.07
C CYS A 44 -18.64 -7.78 -0.32
N GLU A 45 -17.85 -7.87 0.76
CA GLU A 45 -17.79 -9.05 1.62
C GLU A 45 -19.14 -9.30 2.31
N LYS A 46 -19.75 -8.26 2.88
CA LYS A 46 -21.04 -8.36 3.59
C LYS A 46 -22.22 -8.71 2.68
N THR A 47 -22.23 -8.17 1.47
CA THR A 47 -23.32 -8.39 0.51
C THR A 47 -23.15 -9.69 -0.27
N GLY A 48 -21.92 -10.23 -0.37
CA GLY A 48 -21.61 -11.45 -1.10
C GLY A 48 -21.71 -11.32 -2.63
N TRP A 49 -22.11 -10.16 -3.17
CA TRP A 49 -22.37 -9.98 -4.61
C TRP A 49 -21.13 -10.26 -5.48
N LEU A 50 -19.94 -9.96 -4.96
CA LEU A 50 -18.67 -10.21 -5.64
C LEU A 50 -17.96 -11.49 -5.17
N GLY A 51 -18.66 -12.41 -4.50
CA GLY A 51 -18.08 -13.61 -3.92
C GLY A 51 -17.33 -14.51 -4.92
N LYS A 52 -17.74 -14.52 -6.20
CA LYS A 52 -17.06 -15.28 -7.27
C LYS A 52 -15.64 -14.78 -7.59
N TYR A 53 -15.30 -13.55 -7.19
CA TYR A 53 -13.99 -12.95 -7.40
C TYR A 53 -13.08 -13.07 -6.16
N ARG A 54 -13.57 -13.65 -5.07
CA ARG A 54 -12.81 -13.78 -3.82
C ARG A 54 -11.77 -14.89 -3.95
N LEU A 55 -10.53 -14.60 -3.54
CA LEU A 55 -9.42 -15.56 -3.56
C LEU A 55 -9.58 -16.67 -2.51
N HIS A 56 -10.05 -16.32 -1.32
CA HIS A 56 -10.14 -17.21 -0.17
C HIS A 56 -11.56 -17.33 0.37
N THR A 57 -11.87 -18.49 0.96
CA THR A 57 -13.15 -18.66 1.67
C THR A 57 -13.13 -18.00 3.05
N SER A 58 -14.30 -17.77 3.64
CA SER A 58 -14.38 -17.30 5.03
C SER A 58 -13.77 -18.29 6.03
N ALA A 59 -13.79 -19.59 5.72
CA ALA A 59 -13.12 -20.61 6.54
C ALA A 59 -11.60 -20.46 6.49
N GLU A 60 -11.02 -20.19 5.31
CA GLU A 60 -9.60 -19.87 5.18
C GLU A 60 -9.23 -18.62 6.00
N GLU A 61 -10.03 -17.55 5.89
CA GLU A 61 -9.81 -16.32 6.64
C GLU A 61 -9.80 -16.56 8.16
N LEU A 62 -10.81 -17.27 8.68
CA LEU A 62 -10.96 -17.55 10.10
C LEU A 62 -9.86 -18.47 10.63
N MET A 63 -9.49 -19.50 9.87
CA MET A 63 -8.60 -20.55 10.35
C MET A 63 -7.12 -20.27 10.13
N ARG A 64 -6.77 -19.42 9.15
CA ARG A 64 -5.37 -19.20 8.75
C ARG A 64 -4.80 -17.90 9.27
N ASN A 65 -5.62 -16.88 9.47
CA ASN A 65 -5.15 -15.64 10.09
C ASN A 65 -4.82 -15.86 11.56
N ARG A 66 -3.73 -15.25 12.02
CA ARG A 66 -3.33 -15.25 13.44
C ARG A 66 -3.81 -14.00 14.18
N VAL A 67 -4.60 -13.16 13.51
CA VAL A 67 -5.00 -11.82 13.96
C VAL A 67 -6.47 -11.61 13.67
N SER A 68 -7.20 -11.14 14.68
CA SER A 68 -8.62 -10.80 14.52
C SER A 68 -8.81 -9.52 13.70
N LYS A 69 -9.97 -9.36 13.05
CA LYS A 69 -10.37 -8.12 12.35
C LYS A 69 -10.20 -6.88 13.24
N ARG A 70 -10.58 -6.97 14.51
CA ARG A 70 -10.49 -5.86 15.49
C ARG A 70 -9.05 -5.49 15.83
N GLU A 71 -8.19 -6.47 16.02
CA GLU A 71 -6.75 -6.21 16.26
C GLU A 71 -6.10 -5.59 15.02
N CYS A 72 -6.39 -6.14 13.83
CA CYS A 72 -5.89 -5.59 12.58
C CYS A 72 -6.32 -4.13 12.41
N LEU A 73 -7.60 -3.82 12.64
CA LEU A 73 -8.15 -2.47 12.57
C LEU A 73 -7.44 -1.51 13.53
N ARG A 74 -7.28 -1.91 14.80
CA ARG A 74 -6.61 -1.10 15.83
C ARG A 74 -5.17 -0.76 15.46
N VAL A 75 -4.40 -1.75 15.00
CA VAL A 75 -2.99 -1.54 14.63
C VAL A 75 -2.88 -0.71 13.35
N THR A 76 -3.76 -0.92 12.38
CA THR A 76 -3.85 -0.10 11.15
C THR A 76 -4.07 1.37 11.49
N LEU A 77 -5.06 1.66 12.35
CA LEU A 77 -5.33 3.02 12.84
C LEU A 77 -4.14 3.61 13.59
N GLN A 78 -3.48 2.82 14.45
CA GLN A 78 -2.31 3.26 15.19
C GLN A 78 -1.16 3.65 14.25
N CYS A 79 -0.87 2.84 13.23
CA CYS A 79 0.19 3.14 12.26
C CYS A 79 -0.13 4.40 11.45
N GLN A 80 -1.40 4.58 11.04
CA GLN A 80 -1.83 5.79 10.33
C GLN A 80 -1.74 7.05 11.20
N ILE A 81 -2.17 6.99 12.47
CA ILE A 81 -2.05 8.12 13.40
C ILE A 81 -0.58 8.48 13.60
N GLN A 82 0.28 7.48 13.79
CA GLN A 82 1.71 7.72 13.98
C GLN A 82 2.36 8.32 12.72
N ALA A 83 2.00 7.82 11.53
CA ALA A 83 2.46 8.38 10.27
C ALA A 83 2.05 9.86 10.11
N LEU A 84 0.77 10.17 10.39
CA LEU A 84 0.26 11.55 10.36
C LEU A 84 1.01 12.46 11.36
N GLN A 85 1.27 11.99 12.58
CA GLN A 85 2.02 12.75 13.59
C GLN A 85 3.45 13.05 13.13
N ILE A 86 4.15 12.06 12.56
CA ILE A 86 5.51 12.23 12.04
C ILE A 86 5.52 13.22 10.88
N LEU A 87 4.62 13.04 9.89
CA LEU A 87 4.55 13.90 8.72
C LEU A 87 4.15 15.34 9.08
N LEU A 88 3.24 15.52 10.02
CA LEU A 88 2.87 16.85 10.52
C LEU A 88 4.03 17.50 11.26
N GLY A 89 4.77 16.76 12.09
CA GLY A 89 5.94 17.27 12.80
C GLY A 89 7.06 17.70 11.83
N LEU A 90 7.36 16.86 10.83
CA LEU A 90 8.32 17.19 9.78
C LEU A 90 7.84 18.36 8.92
N GLY A 91 6.55 18.39 8.59
CA GLY A 91 5.94 19.46 7.82
C GLY A 91 5.95 20.80 8.53
N LEU A 92 5.61 20.85 9.83
CA LEU A 92 5.73 22.09 10.63
C LEU A 92 7.17 22.55 10.78
N GLY A 93 8.12 21.62 10.90
CA GLY A 93 9.55 21.93 10.87
C GLY A 93 9.99 22.49 9.53
N ALA A 94 9.48 21.95 8.42
CA ALA A 94 9.80 22.42 7.07
C ALA A 94 9.07 23.72 6.69
N LEU A 95 7.85 23.96 7.17
CA LEU A 95 7.11 25.22 6.99
C LEU A 95 7.73 26.39 7.77
N SER A 96 8.67 26.11 8.67
CA SER A 96 9.52 27.13 9.33
C SER A 96 10.74 27.52 8.49
N SER A 97 11.01 26.80 7.40
CA SER A 97 11.99 27.13 6.36
C SER A 97 11.24 27.49 5.07
N ASP A 98 11.65 28.56 4.38
CA ASP A 98 10.93 29.08 3.21
C ASP A 98 10.48 27.98 2.25
N ASP A 99 9.17 27.94 2.03
CA ASP A 99 8.42 26.87 1.36
C ASP A 99 9.08 26.54 0.02
N ILE A 100 9.43 25.26 -0.19
CA ILE A 100 9.79 24.73 -1.51
C ILE A 100 8.48 24.62 -2.31
N ALA A 101 7.85 25.77 -2.55
CA ALA A 101 6.91 25.99 -3.63
C ALA A 101 7.72 25.97 -4.92
N THR A 102 8.24 24.79 -5.28
CA THR A 102 8.75 24.57 -6.62
C THR A 102 7.57 24.78 -7.55
N ARG A 103 7.65 25.86 -8.33
CA ARG A 103 6.70 26.16 -9.39
C ARG A 103 6.50 24.88 -10.20
N GLU A 104 5.26 24.45 -10.26
CA GLU A 104 4.89 23.29 -11.02
C GLU A 104 5.27 23.52 -12.49
N PRO A 105 5.95 22.57 -13.15
CA PRO A 105 6.34 22.76 -14.53
C PRO A 105 5.08 22.94 -15.40
N ASP A 106 5.11 23.92 -16.30
CA ASP A 106 3.95 24.28 -17.15
C ASP A 106 3.55 23.15 -18.14
N HIS A 107 4.35 22.08 -18.22
CA HIS A 107 4.15 20.96 -19.14
C HIS A 107 3.77 19.65 -18.43
N VAL A 108 2.60 19.11 -18.81
CA VAL A 108 2.07 17.82 -18.32
C VAL A 108 3.06 16.67 -18.47
N ALA A 109 3.87 16.65 -19.53
CA ALA A 109 4.86 15.59 -19.75
C ALA A 109 5.94 15.55 -18.66
N ILE A 110 6.38 16.71 -18.16
CA ILE A 110 7.37 16.80 -17.08
C ILE A 110 6.72 16.32 -15.77
N TRP A 111 5.48 16.74 -15.52
CA TRP A 111 4.67 16.28 -14.39
C TRP A 111 4.52 14.75 -14.37
N THR A 112 4.07 14.18 -15.48
CA THR A 112 3.92 12.73 -15.64
C THR A 112 5.27 12.03 -15.48
N GLY A 113 6.33 12.56 -16.09
CA GLY A 113 7.68 12.00 -15.97
C GLY A 113 8.17 11.96 -14.51
N ARG A 114 7.95 13.03 -13.73
CA ARG A 114 8.30 13.08 -12.31
C ARG A 114 7.47 12.09 -11.48
N LEU A 115 6.16 12.01 -11.72
CA LEU A 115 5.30 11.06 -11.01
C LEU A 115 5.71 9.60 -11.27
N VAL A 116 5.98 9.26 -12.54
CA VAL A 116 6.44 7.93 -12.93
C VAL A 116 7.82 7.64 -12.34
N ALA A 117 8.76 8.59 -12.40
CA ALA A 117 10.08 8.44 -11.80
C ALA A 117 9.99 8.24 -10.28
N ALA A 118 9.15 9.02 -9.58
CA ALA A 118 8.91 8.88 -8.15
C ALA A 118 8.42 7.46 -7.84
N LEU A 119 7.42 6.98 -8.58
CA LEU A 119 6.84 5.65 -8.37
C LEU A 119 7.85 4.53 -8.63
N VAL A 120 8.64 4.60 -9.71
CA VAL A 120 9.65 3.60 -10.07
C VAL A 120 10.77 3.54 -9.02
N VAL A 121 11.29 4.69 -8.59
CA VAL A 121 12.36 4.76 -7.58
C VAL A 121 11.84 4.28 -6.22
N SER A 122 10.65 4.72 -5.81
CA SER A 122 10.02 4.27 -4.57
C SER A 122 9.77 2.77 -4.56
N ASP A 123 9.27 2.21 -5.66
CA ASP A 123 9.02 0.77 -5.74
C ASP A 123 10.31 -0.05 -5.70
N PHE A 124 11.39 0.42 -6.33
CA PHE A 124 12.70 -0.24 -6.23
C PHE A 124 13.25 -0.22 -4.80
N CYS A 125 13.21 0.95 -4.13
CA CYS A 125 13.62 1.07 -2.73
C CYS A 125 12.79 0.15 -1.82
N MET A 126 11.48 0.13 -2.02
CA MET A 126 10.56 -0.70 -1.28
C MET A 126 10.82 -2.18 -1.53
N TYR A 127 11.03 -2.60 -2.78
CA TYR A 127 11.45 -3.97 -3.12
C TYR A 127 12.70 -4.39 -2.34
N CYS A 128 13.74 -3.54 -2.33
CA CYS A 128 14.99 -3.84 -1.63
C CYS A 128 14.78 -3.98 -0.11
N LEU A 129 14.06 -3.04 0.51
CA LEU A 129 13.81 -3.04 1.96
C LEU A 129 12.87 -4.17 2.36
N HIS A 130 11.85 -4.45 1.57
CA HIS A 130 10.91 -5.54 1.78
C HIS A 130 11.63 -6.90 1.71
N ARG A 131 12.43 -7.12 0.65
CA ARG A 131 13.26 -8.33 0.53
C ARG A 131 14.25 -8.46 1.69
N LEU A 132 14.86 -7.35 2.13
CA LEU A 132 15.74 -7.34 3.30
C LEU A 132 14.97 -7.76 4.57
N GLY A 133 13.75 -7.25 4.76
CA GLY A 133 12.84 -7.63 5.85
C GLY A 133 12.57 -9.13 5.93
N HIS A 134 12.51 -9.82 4.78
CA HIS A 134 12.32 -11.27 4.71
C HIS A 134 13.60 -12.12 4.81
N THR A 135 14.72 -11.58 4.33
CA THR A 135 15.97 -12.34 4.24
C THR A 135 16.83 -12.18 5.49
N ASN A 136 16.73 -11.05 6.18
CA ASN A 136 17.37 -10.85 7.48
C ASN A 136 16.51 -11.45 8.60
N LYS A 137 17.05 -12.45 9.31
CA LYS A 137 16.34 -13.18 10.37
C LYS A 137 15.84 -12.28 11.50
N TRP A 138 16.60 -11.25 11.86
CA TRP A 138 16.24 -10.35 12.96
C TRP A 138 15.10 -9.42 12.55
N LEU A 139 15.21 -8.79 11.38
CA LEU A 139 14.17 -7.92 10.83
C LEU A 139 12.87 -8.70 10.62
N TYR A 140 12.95 -9.91 10.05
CA TYR A 140 11.77 -10.75 9.88
C TYR A 140 11.11 -11.04 11.24
N LYS A 141 11.86 -11.60 12.20
CA LYS A 141 11.30 -12.07 13.47
C LYS A 141 10.67 -10.94 14.31
N HIS A 142 11.26 -9.74 14.33
CA HIS A 142 10.85 -8.68 15.26
C HIS A 142 10.06 -7.56 14.62
N VAL A 143 10.14 -7.39 13.30
CA VAL A 143 9.49 -6.28 12.59
C VAL A 143 8.51 -6.84 11.57
N HIS A 144 9.02 -7.48 10.51
CA HIS A 144 8.24 -7.72 9.32
C HIS A 144 7.25 -8.89 9.45
N SER A 145 7.55 -9.88 10.30
CA SER A 145 6.65 -11.03 10.54
C SER A 145 5.32 -10.64 11.19
N GLN A 146 5.20 -9.44 11.75
CA GLN A 146 3.91 -8.92 12.22
C GLN A 146 2.93 -8.83 11.05
N HIS A 147 3.35 -8.23 9.93
CA HIS A 147 2.51 -8.10 8.73
C HIS A 147 2.03 -9.47 8.22
N HIS A 148 2.94 -10.45 8.18
CA HIS A 148 2.71 -11.83 7.76
C HIS A 148 1.92 -12.70 8.75
N ARG A 149 1.30 -12.11 9.77
CA ARG A 149 0.28 -12.80 10.57
C ARG A 149 -1.08 -12.86 9.86
N LEU A 150 -1.25 -12.08 8.79
CA LEU A 150 -2.42 -12.04 7.91
C LEU A 150 -2.18 -12.91 6.66
N TYR A 151 -2.50 -14.20 6.73
CA TYR A 151 -2.38 -15.12 5.59
C TYR A 151 -3.48 -14.94 4.55
N VAL A 152 -4.63 -14.43 4.99
CA VAL A 152 -5.78 -14.06 4.16
C VAL A 152 -6.09 -12.62 4.53
N PRO A 153 -5.44 -11.64 3.88
CA PRO A 153 -5.53 -10.25 4.32
C PRO A 153 -6.95 -9.68 4.32
N TYR A 154 -7.20 -8.77 5.26
CA TYR A 154 -8.38 -7.91 5.24
C TYR A 154 -8.09 -6.69 4.35
N SER A 155 -9.11 -6.06 3.76
CA SER A 155 -8.91 -4.92 2.85
C SER A 155 -8.15 -3.74 3.49
N TRP A 156 -8.39 -3.48 4.77
CA TRP A 156 -7.66 -2.45 5.54
C TRP A 156 -6.33 -2.96 6.13
N GLY A 157 -6.01 -4.24 5.96
CA GLY A 157 -4.85 -4.91 6.57
C GLY A 157 -3.52 -4.65 5.89
N GLY A 158 -3.49 -3.93 4.76
CA GLY A 158 -2.24 -3.57 4.08
C GLY A 158 -1.31 -2.69 4.90
N SER A 159 -1.84 -1.97 5.91
CA SER A 159 -1.05 -1.22 6.91
C SER A 159 -1.04 -1.88 8.29
N TYR A 160 -1.42 -3.16 8.39
CA TYR A 160 -1.15 -3.95 9.58
C TYR A 160 0.32 -4.35 9.57
N ASN A 161 1.16 -3.49 10.14
CA ASN A 161 2.59 -3.70 10.20
C ASN A 161 3.15 -3.16 11.52
N HIS A 162 4.43 -3.45 11.78
CA HIS A 162 5.12 -2.83 12.89
C HIS A 162 5.42 -1.35 12.55
N PRO A 163 5.31 -0.38 13.46
CA PRO A 163 5.57 1.03 13.16
C PRO A 163 6.90 1.33 12.47
N PHE A 164 7.96 0.63 12.88
CA PHE A 164 9.26 0.71 12.22
C PHE A 164 9.22 0.24 10.76
N ASP A 165 8.42 -0.79 10.47
CA ASP A 165 8.22 -1.29 9.10
C ASP A 165 7.50 -0.25 8.25
N SER A 166 6.40 0.32 8.76
CA SER A 166 5.70 1.48 8.15
C SER A 166 6.66 2.63 7.84
N LEU A 167 7.52 2.99 8.80
CA LEU A 167 8.43 4.12 8.62
C LEU A 167 9.54 3.83 7.61
N VAL A 168 10.13 2.65 7.66
CA VAL A 168 11.31 2.30 6.87
C VAL A 168 10.92 1.76 5.50
N VAL A 169 10.06 0.75 5.42
CA VAL A 169 9.70 0.14 4.14
C VAL A 169 8.84 1.09 3.32
N ASP A 170 7.79 1.66 3.90
CA ASP A 170 6.92 2.59 3.15
C ASP A 170 7.51 4.01 3.16
N GLY A 171 7.66 4.60 4.35
CA GLY A 171 8.02 6.01 4.52
C GLY A 171 9.33 6.41 3.84
N LEU A 172 10.44 5.70 4.13
CA LEU A 172 11.74 6.02 3.55
C LEU A 172 11.77 5.78 2.03
N SER A 173 11.12 4.72 1.53
CA SER A 173 11.07 4.43 0.09
C SER A 173 10.35 5.54 -0.70
N TYR A 174 9.21 6.01 -0.19
CA TYR A 174 8.51 7.14 -0.81
C TYR A 174 9.27 8.46 -0.64
N ALA A 175 9.92 8.69 0.50
CA ALA A 175 10.75 9.89 0.69
C ALA A 175 11.90 9.96 -0.31
N ILE A 176 12.63 8.84 -0.52
CA ILE A 176 13.73 8.75 -1.50
C ILE A 176 13.20 8.96 -2.91
N GLY A 177 12.11 8.31 -3.30
CA GLY A 177 11.54 8.47 -4.64
C GLY A 177 11.05 9.89 -4.90
N CYS A 178 10.39 10.52 -3.92
CA CYS A 178 9.98 11.92 -4.02
C CYS A 178 11.18 12.87 -4.15
N TRP A 179 12.22 12.69 -3.34
CA TRP A 179 13.43 13.50 -3.41
C TRP A 179 14.16 13.33 -4.74
N ALA A 180 14.38 12.09 -5.19
CA ALA A 180 15.10 11.78 -6.42
C ALA A 180 14.39 12.26 -7.69
N SER A 181 13.06 12.42 -7.64
CA SER A 181 12.24 12.87 -8.77
C SER A 181 11.84 14.34 -8.71
N ALA A 182 12.28 15.08 -7.69
CA ALA A 182 11.80 16.43 -7.39
C ALA A 182 10.26 16.51 -7.35
N CYS A 183 9.65 15.55 -6.64
CA CYS A 183 8.22 15.45 -6.41
C CYS A 183 7.74 16.62 -5.56
N SER A 184 6.80 17.40 -6.09
CA SER A 184 6.16 18.49 -5.38
C SER A 184 5.10 17.97 -4.39
N THR A 185 4.62 18.84 -3.51
CA THR A 185 3.50 18.53 -2.60
C THR A 185 2.25 18.10 -3.36
N ARG A 186 1.98 18.63 -4.56
CA ARG A 186 0.81 18.23 -5.35
C ARG A 186 0.99 16.87 -6.00
N LEU A 187 2.18 16.60 -6.52
CA LEU A 187 2.52 15.28 -7.05
C LEU A 187 2.46 14.22 -5.94
N SER A 188 2.88 14.57 -4.73
CA SER A 188 2.83 13.67 -3.58
C SER A 188 1.40 13.33 -3.17
N VAL A 189 0.43 14.26 -3.25
CA VAL A 189 -1.00 13.97 -3.08
C VAL A 189 -1.45 12.83 -4.00
N LEU A 190 -1.13 12.92 -5.30
CA LEU A 190 -1.52 11.91 -6.29
C LEU A 190 -0.79 10.58 -6.04
N LEU A 191 0.52 10.63 -5.79
CA LEU A 191 1.35 9.45 -5.54
C LEU A 191 0.86 8.68 -4.32
N PHE A 192 0.61 9.36 -3.19
CA PHE A 192 0.20 8.72 -1.94
C PHE A 192 -1.26 8.27 -1.95
N ALA A 193 -2.14 8.99 -2.66
CA ALA A 193 -3.50 8.53 -2.93
C ALA A 193 -3.46 7.22 -3.73
N TYR A 194 -2.69 7.16 -4.82
CA TYR A 194 -2.51 5.94 -5.61
C TYR A 194 -1.87 4.81 -4.78
N ALA A 195 -0.81 5.09 -4.02
CA ALA A 195 -0.14 4.10 -3.17
C ALA A 195 -1.11 3.50 -2.14
N SER A 196 -1.94 4.33 -1.52
CA SER A 196 -2.95 3.88 -0.55
C SER A 196 -4.05 3.06 -1.20
N PHE A 197 -4.53 3.47 -2.38
CA PHE A 197 -5.45 2.67 -3.19
C PHE A 197 -4.84 1.31 -3.52
N LYS A 198 -3.61 1.29 -4.05
CA LYS A 198 -2.90 0.08 -4.46
C LYS A 198 -2.69 -0.88 -3.28
N ASN A 199 -2.21 -0.36 -2.15
CA ASN A 199 -2.01 -1.15 -0.93
C ASN A 199 -3.31 -1.83 -0.45
N VAL A 200 -4.44 -1.12 -0.47
CA VAL A 200 -5.74 -1.72 -0.13
C VAL A 200 -6.14 -2.76 -1.16
N THR A 201 -6.01 -2.47 -2.47
CA THR A 201 -6.39 -3.44 -3.50
C THR A 201 -5.56 -4.71 -3.42
N ASP A 202 -4.25 -4.63 -3.18
CA ASP A 202 -3.38 -5.81 -3.07
C ASP A 202 -3.74 -6.72 -1.89
N HIS A 203 -4.41 -6.18 -0.88
CA HIS A 203 -4.84 -6.89 0.33
C HIS A 203 -6.36 -7.12 0.38
N CYS A 204 -7.12 -6.76 -0.65
CA CYS A 204 -8.58 -6.81 -0.58
C CYS A 204 -9.14 -8.23 -0.68
N GLY A 205 -8.34 -9.18 -1.16
CA GLY A 205 -8.74 -10.58 -1.34
C GLY A 205 -9.66 -10.82 -2.55
N TYR A 206 -9.79 -9.83 -3.46
CA TYR A 206 -10.58 -9.94 -4.68
C TYR A 206 -9.70 -9.81 -5.93
N VAL A 207 -9.89 -10.71 -6.90
CA VAL A 207 -9.23 -10.66 -8.20
C VAL A 207 -10.29 -10.52 -9.28
N PHE A 208 -10.23 -9.40 -9.99
CA PHE A 208 -11.16 -9.10 -11.08
C PHE A 208 -10.55 -9.45 -12.43
N PRO A 209 -11.36 -9.95 -13.39
CA PRO A 209 -10.88 -10.34 -14.71
C PRO A 209 -10.37 -9.15 -15.53
N TRP A 210 -10.89 -7.94 -15.27
CA TRP A 210 -10.42 -6.71 -15.88
C TRP A 210 -9.74 -5.85 -14.82
N ASN A 211 -8.41 -5.89 -14.82
CA ASN A 211 -7.58 -5.10 -13.92
C ASN A 211 -6.55 -4.29 -14.74
N PRO A 212 -6.81 -3.00 -15.00
CA PRO A 212 -5.89 -2.18 -15.78
C PRO A 212 -4.52 -2.01 -15.12
N ILE A 213 -4.45 -2.08 -13.78
CA ILE A 213 -3.18 -1.98 -13.05
C ILE A 213 -2.31 -3.20 -13.36
N LEU A 214 -2.89 -4.40 -13.41
CA LEU A 214 -2.16 -5.62 -13.78
C LEU A 214 -1.49 -5.49 -15.16
N PHE A 215 -2.18 -4.92 -16.15
CA PHE A 215 -1.61 -4.76 -17.49
C PHE A 215 -0.42 -3.79 -17.54
N VAL A 216 -0.40 -2.79 -16.66
CA VAL A 216 0.66 -1.77 -16.61
C VAL A 216 1.82 -2.22 -15.73
N THR A 217 1.53 -2.81 -14.57
CA THR A 217 2.53 -3.04 -13.53
C THR A 217 2.94 -4.51 -13.38
N GLY A 218 2.14 -5.43 -13.93
CA GLY A 218 2.30 -6.87 -13.77
C GLY A 218 2.03 -7.37 -12.36
N THR A 219 1.38 -6.56 -11.51
CA THR A 219 0.97 -6.95 -10.14
C THR A 219 -0.53 -6.78 -9.94
N ASP A 220 -1.09 -7.64 -9.11
CA ASP A 220 -2.48 -7.62 -8.70
C ASP A 220 -2.60 -8.26 -7.30
N PRO A 221 -3.82 -8.37 -6.75
CA PRO A 221 -4.01 -8.98 -5.43
C PRO A 221 -3.59 -10.46 -5.41
N SER A 222 -3.67 -11.17 -6.54
CA SER A 222 -3.22 -12.57 -6.62
C SER A 222 -1.70 -12.71 -6.50
N PHE A 223 -0.95 -11.75 -7.04
CA PHE A 223 0.51 -11.67 -6.96
C PHE A 223 0.99 -11.45 -5.52
N HIS A 224 0.38 -10.48 -4.82
CA HIS A 224 0.74 -10.18 -3.44
C HIS A 224 0.21 -11.24 -2.47
N ASP A 225 -0.93 -11.86 -2.76
CA ASP A 225 -1.43 -13.00 -1.96
C ASP A 225 -0.40 -14.12 -1.85
N VAL A 226 0.24 -14.52 -2.97
CA VAL A 226 1.31 -15.54 -2.97
C VAL A 226 2.37 -15.23 -1.92
N HIS A 227 2.75 -13.97 -1.80
CA HIS A 227 3.75 -13.50 -0.85
C HIS A 227 3.30 -13.66 0.62
N HIS A 228 2.02 -13.49 0.93
CA HIS A 228 1.44 -13.75 2.27
C HIS A 228 1.30 -15.24 2.60
N GLN A 229 1.44 -16.13 1.60
CA GLN A 229 1.36 -17.57 1.83
C GLN A 229 2.69 -18.11 2.38
N SER A 230 2.62 -19.08 3.30
CA SER A 230 3.81 -19.72 3.89
C SER A 230 4.76 -20.33 2.86
N TRP A 231 4.23 -20.75 1.71
CA TRP A 231 4.97 -21.33 0.60
C TRP A 231 5.50 -20.29 -0.40
N GLY A 232 5.06 -19.02 -0.34
CA GLY A 232 5.49 -17.94 -1.23
C GLY A 232 6.16 -16.76 -0.51
N LEU A 233 6.36 -16.86 0.80
CA LEU A 233 6.91 -15.84 1.69
C LEU A 233 8.24 -15.19 1.26
N LYS A 234 9.02 -15.83 0.39
CA LYS A 234 10.30 -15.30 -0.11
C LYS A 234 10.28 -14.93 -1.60
N THR A 235 9.09 -14.65 -2.12
CA THR A 235 8.85 -14.32 -3.52
C THR A 235 7.88 -13.14 -3.62
N ASN A 236 7.80 -12.51 -4.80
CA ASN A 236 6.84 -11.47 -5.12
C ASN A 236 6.88 -10.27 -4.14
N PHE A 237 8.07 -9.68 -3.96
CA PHE A 237 8.30 -8.58 -3.01
C PHE A 237 7.86 -7.20 -3.54
N GLY A 238 7.77 -7.00 -4.86
CA GLY A 238 7.37 -5.72 -5.44
C GLY A 238 5.96 -5.31 -5.01
N ALA A 239 5.73 -4.04 -4.68
CA ALA A 239 4.40 -3.58 -4.33
C ALA A 239 3.66 -3.02 -5.55
N HIS A 240 4.38 -2.29 -6.41
CA HIS A 240 3.84 -1.74 -7.64
C HIS A 240 4.22 -2.61 -8.82
N PHE A 241 5.52 -2.85 -9.07
CA PHE A 241 5.97 -3.53 -10.29
C PHE A 241 6.52 -4.93 -10.01
N SER A 242 6.12 -5.90 -10.86
CA SER A 242 6.69 -7.26 -10.81
C SER A 242 8.08 -7.35 -11.43
N ILE A 243 8.55 -6.27 -12.09
CA ILE A 243 9.81 -6.26 -12.84
C ILE A 243 11.01 -6.55 -11.95
N TRP A 244 11.03 -6.02 -10.73
CA TRP A 244 12.14 -6.24 -9.79
C TRP A 244 12.25 -7.70 -9.38
N ASP A 245 11.12 -8.35 -9.11
CA ASP A 245 11.09 -9.78 -8.82
C ASP A 245 11.58 -10.62 -10.00
N ARG A 246 11.22 -10.25 -11.23
CA ARG A 246 11.67 -10.95 -12.44
C ARG A 246 13.17 -10.79 -12.66
N LEU A 247 13.69 -9.56 -12.52
CA LEU A 247 15.10 -9.24 -12.69
C LEU A 247 15.97 -9.92 -11.63
N MET A 248 15.49 -10.01 -10.39
CA MET A 248 16.25 -10.50 -9.25
C MET A 248 15.98 -11.97 -8.92
N GLY A 249 15.17 -12.66 -9.74
CA GLY A 249 14.86 -14.08 -9.59
C GLY A 249 14.00 -14.42 -8.36
N THR A 250 13.14 -13.48 -7.92
CA THR A 250 12.20 -13.67 -6.81
C THR A 250 10.74 -13.73 -7.26
N TYR A 251 10.48 -13.80 -8.56
CA TYR A 251 9.13 -13.94 -9.12
C TYR A 251 8.61 -15.37 -9.03
N PHE A 252 7.44 -15.55 -8.40
CA PHE A 252 6.67 -16.79 -8.39
C PHE A 252 5.35 -16.57 -9.12
N GLY A 253 5.27 -17.09 -10.35
CA GLY A 253 4.09 -16.99 -11.20
C GLY A 253 3.58 -18.29 -11.83
N ASP A 254 4.07 -19.47 -11.44
CA ASP A 254 3.54 -20.76 -11.91
C ASP A 254 2.10 -20.95 -11.43
N GLN A 255 1.15 -20.71 -12.33
CA GLN A 255 -0.28 -20.72 -12.02
C GLN A 255 -0.79 -22.12 -11.63
N VAL A 256 -0.25 -23.18 -12.23
CA VAL A 256 -0.67 -24.55 -11.90
C VAL A 256 -0.25 -24.86 -10.47
N GLN A 257 1.00 -24.57 -10.12
CA GLN A 257 1.51 -24.79 -8.79
C GLN A 257 0.78 -23.93 -7.74
N ILE A 258 0.54 -22.65 -8.04
CA ILE A 258 -0.19 -21.72 -7.15
C ILE A 258 -1.61 -22.24 -6.87
N LEU A 259 -2.34 -22.69 -7.90
CA LEU A 259 -3.70 -23.20 -7.74
C LEU A 259 -3.74 -24.47 -6.89
N GLU A 260 -2.80 -25.40 -7.08
CA GLU A 260 -2.71 -26.61 -6.26
C GLU A 260 -2.39 -26.30 -4.80
N LEU A 261 -1.46 -25.39 -4.54
CA LEU A 261 -1.10 -24.97 -3.18
C LEU A 261 -2.26 -24.25 -2.47
N ARG A 262 -2.99 -23.38 -3.18
CA ARG A 262 -4.20 -22.73 -2.66
C ARG A 262 -5.29 -23.75 -2.35
N LYS A 263 -5.56 -24.69 -3.26
CA LYS A 263 -6.54 -25.76 -3.07
C LYS A 263 -6.21 -26.61 -1.83
N ARG A 264 -4.94 -26.99 -1.65
CA ARG A 264 -4.48 -27.71 -0.46
C ARG A 264 -4.74 -26.92 0.83
N ASN A 265 -4.40 -25.63 0.85
CA ASN A 265 -4.64 -24.76 2.00
C ASN A 265 -6.13 -24.62 2.32
N ARG A 266 -6.98 -24.49 1.30
CA ARG A 266 -8.44 -24.41 1.45
C ARG A 266 -9.03 -25.66 2.09
N ILE A 267 -8.69 -26.84 1.55
CA ILE A 267 -9.17 -28.12 2.10
C ILE A 267 -8.77 -28.28 3.57
N ALA A 268 -7.52 -27.93 3.91
CA ALA A 268 -7.03 -28.01 5.29
C ALA A 268 -7.77 -27.05 6.24
N ALA A 269 -8.05 -25.82 5.79
CA ALA A 269 -8.77 -24.83 6.58
C ALA A 269 -10.24 -25.24 6.81
N GLU A 270 -10.93 -25.69 5.76
CA GLU A 270 -12.32 -26.16 5.86
C GLU A 270 -12.43 -27.36 6.80
N ALA A 271 -11.57 -28.37 6.64
CA ALA A 271 -11.54 -29.53 7.53
C ALA A 271 -11.30 -29.16 9.01
N SER A 272 -10.52 -28.11 9.25
CA SER A 272 -10.23 -27.61 10.61
C SER A 272 -11.42 -26.81 11.17
N ALA A 273 -12.12 -26.04 10.34
CA ALA A 273 -13.33 -25.31 10.72
C ALA A 273 -14.45 -26.27 11.15
N PHE A 274 -14.63 -27.40 10.45
CA PHE A 274 -15.61 -28.43 10.83
C PHE A 274 -15.32 -29.12 12.18
N ARG A 275 -14.06 -29.09 12.65
CA ARG A 275 -13.64 -29.74 13.89
C ARG A 275 -13.68 -28.83 15.11
N LYS A 276 -13.78 -27.50 14.92
CA LYS A 276 -13.90 -26.55 16.03
C LYS A 276 -15.36 -26.45 16.49
N PRO A 277 -15.65 -26.56 17.80
CA PRO A 277 -16.98 -26.25 18.30
C PRO A 277 -17.33 -24.79 18.03
N ALA A 278 -18.60 -24.51 17.72
CA ALA A 278 -19.08 -23.15 17.43
C ALA A 278 -18.84 -22.12 18.57
N SER A 279 -18.56 -22.58 19.79
CA SER A 279 -18.19 -21.74 20.93
C SER A 279 -16.76 -21.19 20.88
N GLU A 280 -15.92 -21.68 19.97
CA GLU A 280 -14.49 -21.32 19.81
C GLU A 280 -14.17 -20.65 18.45
N MET A 281 -15.22 -20.35 17.67
CA MET A 281 -15.17 -19.64 16.38
C MET A 281 -15.58 -18.18 16.55
#